data_AF-A0A530QIP2-F1
#
_entry.id   AF-A0A530QIP2-F1
#
_cell.length_a   1.000
_cell.length_b   1.000
_cell.length_c   1.000
_cell.angle_alpha   90.00
_cell.angle_beta   90.00
_cell.angle_gamma   90.00
#
_symmetry.space_group_name_H-M   'P 1'
#
loop_
_entity.id
_entity.type
_entity.pdbx_description
1 polymer ?
#
loop_
_entity_poly.entity_id
_entity_poly.type
_entity_poly.pdbx_seq_one_letter_code
_entity_poly.pdbx_strand_id
1 'polypeptide(L)' 'IKMLDLLRPIYRKTATYGHFGREEPEFTWEKTDKADDLLREAGPAAA' A
#
# COMPACT_ATOMS: atom_id res chain seq x y z
N ILE A 1 -9.06 7.79 0.36
CA ILE A 1 -8.88 8.37 1.72
C ILE A 1 -9.06 7.32 2.83
N LYS A 2 -10.25 6.71 2.99
CA LYS A 2 -10.52 5.75 4.09
C LYS A 2 -9.66 4.48 4.04
N MET A 3 -9.53 3.85 2.87
CA MET A 3 -8.79 2.60 2.70
C MET A 3 -7.32 2.69 3.16
N LEU A 4 -6.69 3.84 2.93
CA LEU A 4 -5.29 4.08 3.26
C LEU A 4 -5.13 4.93 4.52
N ASP A 5 -6.21 5.20 5.26
CA ASP A 5 -6.17 5.99 6.50
C ASP A 5 -5.38 7.31 6.34
N LEU A 6 -5.73 8.12 5.33
CA LEU A 6 -4.90 9.27 4.92
C LEU A 6 -5.17 10.57 5.71
N LEU A 7 -6.21 10.65 6.53
CA LEU A 7 -6.53 11.85 7.31
C LEU A 7 -5.67 11.94 8.58
N ARG A 8 -4.35 11.86 8.40
CA ARG A 8 -3.33 11.85 9.45
C ARG A 8 -2.12 12.68 8.99
N PRO A 9 -1.33 13.25 9.92
CA PRO A 9 -0.15 14.04 9.59
C PRO A 9 1.08 13.16 9.23
N ILE A 10 0.99 12.38 8.15
CA ILE A 10 2.01 11.36 7.76
C ILE A 10 2.97 11.81 6.64
N TYR A 11 2.73 12.98 6.04
CA TYR A 11 3.33 13.36 4.75
C TYR A 11 4.77 13.88 4.81
N ARG A 12 5.29 14.23 6.00
CA ARG A 12 6.62 14.87 6.11
C ARG A 12 7.73 13.96 5.57
N LYS A 13 7.66 12.66 5.82
CA LYS A 13 8.69 11.68 5.40
C LYS A 13 8.73 11.48 3.89
N THR A 14 7.64 11.73 3.16
CA THR A 14 7.61 11.56 1.69
C THR A 14 8.23 12.74 0.95
N ALA A 15 8.41 13.89 1.61
CA ALA A 15 8.96 15.11 1.00
C ALA A 15 10.44 14.98 0.55
N THR A 16 11.11 13.91 0.99
CA THR A 16 12.50 13.58 0.62
C THR A 16 12.62 12.09 0.36
N TYR A 17 13.53 11.69 -0.53
CA TYR A 17 13.80 10.29 -0.85
C TYR A 17 12.62 9.53 -1.49
N GLY A 18 11.62 10.25 -2.01
CA GLY A 18 10.51 9.69 -2.76
C GLY A 18 9.34 9.20 -1.90
N HIS A 19 8.19 9.02 -2.57
CA HIS A 19 6.92 8.60 -1.98
C HIS A 19 6.70 7.09 -1.99
N PHE A 20 7.40 6.36 -2.85
CA PHE A 20 7.17 4.94 -3.13
C PHE A 20 8.40 4.08 -2.89
N GLY A 21 8.21 2.77 -2.72
CA GLY A 21 9.28 1.78 -2.58
C GLY A 21 9.97 1.84 -1.23
N ARG A 22 9.29 2.38 -0.21
CA ARG A 22 9.82 2.58 1.14
C ARG A 22 8.86 1.98 2.16
N GLU A 23 9.30 0.95 2.87
CA GLU A 23 8.49 0.29 3.90
C GLU A 23 8.54 1.07 5.23
N GLU A 24 7.75 2.14 5.32
CA GLU A 24 7.55 2.91 6.56
C GLU A 24 6.16 2.59 7.14
N PRO A 25 5.99 2.53 8.48
CA PRO A 25 4.69 2.24 9.10
C PRO A 25 3.56 3.19 8.67
N GLU A 26 3.90 4.44 8.35
CA GLU A 26 2.95 5.46 7.94
C GLU A 26 2.50 5.32 6.48
N PHE A 27 3.27 4.64 5.62
CA PHE A 27 3.04 4.53 4.17
C PHE A 27 2.15 3.33 3.87
N THR A 28 0.88 3.44 4.24
CA THR A 28 -0.10 2.35 4.09
C THR A 28 -0.35 1.93 2.64
N TRP A 29 0.03 2.74 1.66
CA TRP A 29 -0.07 2.39 0.23
C TRP A 29 1.01 1.41 -0.22
N GLU A 30 2.09 1.23 0.53
CA GLU A 30 3.14 0.25 0.25
C GLU A 30 2.77 -1.16 0.76
N LYS A 31 1.71 -1.28 1.55
CA LYS A 31 1.23 -2.58 2.04
C LYS A 31 0.69 -3.40 0.88
N THR A 32 1.04 -4.67 0.86
CA THR A 32 0.53 -5.69 -0.06
C THR A 32 -0.60 -6.52 0.55
N ASP A 33 -1.32 -5.95 1.51
CA ASP A 33 -2.38 -6.62 2.30
C ASP A 33 -3.58 -7.09 1.46
N LYS A 34 -3.71 -6.60 0.23
CA LYS A 34 -4.72 -7.04 -0.75
C LYS A 34 -4.25 -8.14 -1.70
N ALA A 35 -2.98 -8.54 -1.67
CA ALA A 35 -2.42 -9.49 -2.63
C ALA A 35 -3.16 -10.84 -2.62
N ASP A 36 -3.40 -11.40 -1.44
CA ASP A 36 -4.08 -12.70 -1.31
C ASP A 36 -5.55 -12.66 -1.73
N ASP A 37 -6.24 -11.56 -1.40
CA ASP A 37 -7.62 -11.34 -1.84
C ASP A 37 -7.72 -11.27 -3.36
N LEU A 38 -6.81 -10.54 -3.99
CA LEU A 38 -6.73 -10.41 -5.45
C LEU A 38 -6.37 -11.75 -6.12
N LEU A 39 -5.45 -12.52 -5.54
CA LEU A 39 -5.10 -13.85 -6.03
C LEU A 39 -6.30 -14.81 -5.98
N ARG A 40 -7.05 -14.77 -4.87
CA ARG A 40 -8.27 -15.57 -4.70
C ARG A 40 -9.35 -15.17 -5.71
N GLU A 41 -9.48 -13.89 -6.01
CA GLU A 41 -10.47 -13.37 -6.96
C GLU A 41 -10.10 -13.66 -8.42
N ALA A 42 -8.81 -13.57 -8.77
CA ALA A 42 -8.32 -13.87 -10.12
C ALA A 42 -8.49 -15.36 -10.49
N GLY A 43 -8.57 -16.24 -9.50
CA GLY A 43 -8.60 -17.69 -9.70
C GLY A 43 -7.21 -18.26 -10.07
N PRO A 44 -7.10 -19.58 -10.28
CA PRO A 44 -5.83 -20.19 -10.67
C PRO A 44 -5.37 -19.63 -12.01
N ALA A 45 -4.07 -19.32 -12.12
CA ALA A 45 -3.47 -18.98 -13.40
C ALA A 45 -3.71 -20.16 -14.36
N ALA A 46 -4.33 -19.88 -15.51
CA ALA A 46 -4.47 -20.87 -16.56
C ALA A 46 -3.07 -21.37 -16.95
N ALA A 47 -2.86 -22.68 -16.78
CA ALA A 47 -1.61 -23.37 -17.11
C ALA A 47 -1.35 -23.39 -18.61
#